data_AF-A0A517RNJ6-F1
#
_entry.id   AF-A0A517RNJ6-F1
#
_cell.length_a   1.000
_cell.length_b   1.000
_cell.length_c   1.000
_cell.angle_alpha   90.00
_cell.angle_beta   90.00
_cell.angle_gamma   90.00
#
_symmetry.space_group_name_H-M   'P 1'
#
loop_
_entity.id
_entity.type
_entity.pdbx_description
1 polymer ?
#
loop_
_entity_poly.entity_id
_entity_poly.type
_entity_poly.pdbx_seq_one_letter_code
_entity_poly.pdbx_strand_id
1 'polypeptide(L)'
;MTGSNNFKTLWSGLSSFSRSEKHHWVLLMTKASELREMNDEQLSFALQETQKELFQLRFQAATERLDAPSSIKRLRREIARVQTIRRERELSQQKDA
;
A
#
# COMPACT_ATOMS: atom_id res chain seq x y z
N MET A 1 -9.74 -1.73 41.54
CA MET A 1 -10.50 -2.90 41.06
C MET A 1 -11.63 -2.34 40.21
N THR A 2 -11.87 -2.61 38.94
CA THR A 2 -11.33 -3.51 37.91
C THR A 2 -11.71 -2.87 36.57
N GLY A 3 -10.89 -3.06 35.53
CA GLY A 3 -11.12 -2.48 34.20
C GLY A 3 -12.41 -2.95 33.53
N SER A 4 -12.93 -2.12 32.64
CA SER A 4 -14.01 -2.50 31.71
C SER A 4 -13.50 -2.37 30.28
N ASN A 5 -12.72 -3.37 29.86
CA ASN A 5 -12.56 -3.71 28.46
C ASN A 5 -13.76 -4.56 28.04
N ASN A 6 -14.65 -4.06 27.18
CA ASN A 6 -15.26 -4.88 26.14
C ASN A 6 -16.12 -4.06 25.15
N PHE A 7 -15.48 -3.55 24.10
CA PHE A 7 -16.20 -3.04 22.93
C PHE A 7 -16.83 -4.16 22.07
N LYS A 8 -16.53 -5.44 22.37
CA LYS A 8 -16.94 -6.59 21.54
C LYS A 8 -18.28 -7.23 21.91
N THR A 9 -18.87 -6.91 23.07
CA THR A 9 -20.07 -7.63 23.56
C THR A 9 -21.40 -6.94 23.26
N LEU A 10 -21.40 -5.77 22.62
CA LEU A 10 -22.62 -5.03 22.28
C LEU A 10 -23.08 -5.21 20.82
N TRP A 11 -22.36 -5.97 20.00
CA TRP A 11 -22.62 -6.11 18.56
C TRP A 11 -22.61 -7.57 18.07
N SER A 12 -23.16 -8.48 18.86
CA SER A 12 -23.34 -9.90 18.49
C SER A 12 -24.69 -10.20 17.81
N GLY A 13 -25.43 -9.19 17.33
CA GLY A 13 -26.85 -9.37 16.99
C GLY A 13 -27.41 -8.70 15.73
N LEU A 14 -26.62 -8.01 14.90
CA LEU A 14 -27.15 -7.41 13.67
C LEU A 14 -26.29 -7.80 12.46
N SER A 15 -26.69 -8.89 11.80
CA SER A 15 -26.26 -9.20 10.45
C SER A 15 -26.60 -8.02 9.54
N SER A 16 -25.56 -7.33 9.02
CA SER A 16 -25.59 -6.14 8.13
C SER A 16 -25.05 -4.86 8.80
N PHE A 17 -23.75 -4.81 9.10
CA PHE A 17 -23.07 -3.57 9.41
C PHE A 17 -22.52 -2.90 8.12
N SER A 18 -22.64 -1.58 8.10
CA SER A 18 -22.70 -0.70 6.93
C SER A 18 -21.32 -0.18 6.49
N ARG A 19 -21.16 -0.01 5.16
CA ARG A 19 -20.24 0.75 4.27
C ARG A 19 -18.96 1.47 4.77
N SER A 20 -18.66 1.57 6.06
CA SER A 20 -17.47 2.21 6.62
C SER A 20 -16.23 1.30 6.65
N GLU A 21 -16.40 -0.03 6.58
CA GLU A 21 -15.29 -0.96 6.35
C GLU A 21 -14.72 -0.89 4.92
N LYS A 22 -15.42 -0.21 3.98
CA LYS A 22 -14.94 -0.06 2.60
C LYS A 22 -13.67 0.80 2.49
N HIS A 23 -13.28 1.54 3.53
CA HIS A 23 -12.01 2.28 3.55
C HIS A 23 -10.83 1.46 4.09
N HIS A 24 -11.09 0.32 4.72
CA HIS A 24 -10.07 -0.67 5.08
C HIS A 24 -9.64 -1.46 3.82
N TRP A 25 -10.55 -1.68 2.86
CA TRP A 25 -10.35 -2.54 1.69
C TRP A 25 -9.89 -1.85 0.39
N VAL A 26 -9.59 -0.55 0.39
CA VAL A 26 -9.12 0.18 -0.82
C VAL A 26 -7.59 0.13 -1.00
N LEU A 27 -6.83 -0.51 -0.11
CA LEU A 27 -5.36 -0.43 -0.10
C LEU A 27 -4.61 -1.76 0.09
N LEU A 28 -5.27 -2.90 -0.16
CA LEU A 28 -4.53 -4.10 -0.55
C LEU A 28 -4.10 -3.93 -2.01
N MET A 29 -2.79 -3.93 -2.26
CA MET A 29 -2.11 -4.58 -3.40
C MET A 29 -0.61 -4.34 -3.17
N THR A 30 0.11 -5.46 -2.97
CA THR A 30 1.37 -5.64 -2.23
C THR A 30 1.25 -5.31 -0.74
N LYS A 31 0.97 -6.32 0.09
CA LYS A 31 1.12 -6.16 1.55
C LYS A 31 2.59 -5.82 1.81
N ALA A 32 2.88 -4.95 2.77
CA ALA A 32 4.25 -4.60 3.12
C ALA A 32 5.08 -5.84 3.56
N SER A 33 4.42 -6.94 3.93
CA SER A 33 5.06 -8.24 4.14
C SER A 33 5.68 -8.80 2.85
N GLU A 34 4.94 -8.82 1.75
CA GLU A 34 5.38 -9.38 0.46
C GLU A 34 6.57 -8.59 -0.10
N LEU A 35 6.55 -7.26 0.01
CA LEU A 35 7.68 -6.42 -0.41
C LEU A 35 8.92 -6.64 0.47
N ARG A 36 8.75 -7.01 1.74
CA ARG A 36 9.90 -7.31 2.63
C ARG A 36 10.53 -8.66 2.36
N GLU A 37 9.76 -9.61 1.82
CA GLU A 37 10.24 -10.94 1.41
C GLU A 37 10.99 -10.90 0.07
N MET A 38 10.80 -9.85 -0.75
CA MET A 38 11.50 -9.67 -2.02
C MET A 38 12.98 -9.34 -1.84
N ASN A 39 13.81 -9.84 -2.75
CA ASN A 39 15.23 -9.48 -2.83
C ASN A 39 15.43 -8.03 -3.32
N ASP A 40 16.58 -7.43 -3.07
CA ASP A 40 16.89 -6.04 -3.48
C ASP A 40 16.79 -5.83 -4.99
N GLU A 41 17.20 -6.83 -5.78
CA GLU A 41 17.07 -6.81 -7.25
C GLU A 41 15.61 -6.89 -7.70
N GLN A 42 14.78 -7.67 -7.01
CA GLN A 42 13.35 -7.77 -7.31
C GLN A 42 12.62 -6.47 -6.94
N LEU A 43 13.02 -5.83 -5.83
CA LEU A 43 12.50 -4.52 -5.43
C LEU A 43 12.89 -3.43 -6.43
N SER A 44 14.11 -3.46 -6.96
CA SER A 44 14.55 -2.48 -7.96
C SER A 44 13.81 -2.67 -9.29
N PHE A 45 13.62 -3.92 -9.72
CA PHE A 45 12.83 -4.25 -10.89
C PHE A 45 11.37 -3.80 -10.75
N ALA A 46 10.71 -4.16 -9.65
CA ALA A 46 9.33 -3.75 -9.37
C ALA A 46 9.17 -2.23 -9.34
N LEU A 47 10.15 -1.51 -8.79
CA LEU A 47 10.16 -0.04 -8.79
C LEU A 47 10.24 0.53 -10.21
N GLN A 48 11.09 -0.02 -11.07
CA GLN A 48 11.22 0.43 -12.47
C GLN A 48 9.92 0.19 -13.25
N GLU A 49 9.32 -0.98 -13.08
CA GLU A 49 8.06 -1.33 -13.74
C GLU A 49 6.92 -0.39 -13.32
N THR A 50 6.79 -0.15 -12.01
CA THR A 50 5.75 0.74 -11.46
C THR A 50 5.96 2.20 -11.91
N GLN A 51 7.20 2.65 -12.04
CA GLN A 51 7.53 3.97 -12.58
C GLN A 51 7.17 4.09 -14.07
N LYS A 52 7.42 3.05 -14.86
CA LYS A 52 7.05 3.01 -16.28
C LYS A 52 5.54 3.04 -16.46
N GLU A 53 4.80 2.28 -15.67
CA GLU A 53 3.33 2.30 -15.66
C GLU A 53 2.80 3.69 -15.29
N LEU A 54 3.38 4.33 -14.26
CA LEU A 54 3.01 5.68 -13.87
C LEU A 54 3.27 6.70 -14.98
N PHE A 55 4.40 6.59 -15.69
CA PHE A 55 4.71 7.44 -16.84
C PHE A 55 3.66 7.27 -17.95
N GLN A 56 3.33 6.03 -18.29
CA GLN A 56 2.32 5.72 -19.31
C GLN A 56 0.95 6.30 -18.95
N LEU A 57 0.50 6.13 -17.69
CA LEU A 57 -0.78 6.69 -17.25
C LEU A 57 -0.78 8.22 -17.25
N ARG A 58 0.35 8.86 -16.94
CA ARG A 58 0.46 10.33 -17.03
C ARG A 58 0.43 10.82 -18.47
N PHE A 59 1.04 10.08 -19.39
CA PHE A 59 0.98 10.38 -20.82
C PHE A 59 -0.45 10.25 -21.35
N GLN A 60 -1.12 9.14 -21.03
CA GLN A 60 -2.52 8.91 -21.42
C GLN A 60 -3.46 9.96 -20.81
N ALA A 61 -3.23 10.37 -19.56
CA ALA A 61 -4.02 11.42 -18.92
C ALA A 61 -3.93 12.79 -19.60
N ALA A 62 -2.86 13.05 -20.35
CA ALA A 62 -2.66 14.29 -21.09
C ALA A 62 -3.41 14.27 -22.43
N THR A 63 -3.56 13.10 -23.06
CA THR A 63 -4.23 12.95 -24.35
C THR A 63 -5.72 12.71 -24.20
N GLU A 64 -6.14 11.95 -23.19
CA GLU A 64 -7.51 11.48 -23.03
C GLU A 64 -7.93 11.43 -21.55
N ARG A 65 -9.24 11.33 -21.31
CA ARG A 65 -9.76 11.12 -19.96
C ARG A 65 -9.45 9.70 -19.52
N LEU A 66 -8.73 9.54 -18.41
CA LEU A 66 -8.47 8.23 -17.83
C LEU A 66 -9.74 7.59 -17.28
N ASP A 67 -9.91 6.29 -17.55
CA ASP A 67 -10.97 5.46 -16.97
C ASP A 67 -10.81 5.31 -15.45
N ALA A 68 -9.57 5.24 -14.96
CA ALA A 68 -9.24 5.06 -13.55
C ALA A 68 -8.21 6.11 -13.05
N PRO A 69 -8.64 7.35 -12.75
CA PRO A 69 -7.75 8.39 -12.22
C PRO A 69 -7.09 8.02 -10.88
N SER A 70 -7.73 7.12 -10.11
CA SER A 70 -7.20 6.60 -8.84
C SER A 70 -5.93 5.76 -9.01
N SER A 71 -5.68 5.20 -10.20
CA SER A 71 -4.52 4.36 -10.48
C SER A 71 -3.20 5.14 -10.36
N ILE A 72 -3.17 6.41 -10.78
CA ILE A 72 -2.00 7.28 -10.58
C ILE A 72 -1.66 7.41 -9.09
N LYS A 73 -2.68 7.61 -8.24
CA LYS A 73 -2.49 7.72 -6.79
C LYS A 73 -2.02 6.39 -6.18
N ARG A 74 -2.49 5.25 -6.71
CA ARG A 74 -2.06 3.91 -6.30
C ARG A 74 -0.58 3.68 -6.62
N LEU A 75 -0.17 3.87 -7.87
CA LEU A 75 1.22 3.66 -8.31
C LEU A 75 2.21 4.56 -7.54
N ARG A 76 1.84 5.82 -7.28
CA ARG A 76 2.66 6.72 -6.44
C ARG A 76 2.90 6.17 -5.03
N ARG A 77 1.88 5.55 -4.44
CA ARG A 77 1.98 4.95 -3.09
C ARG A 77 2.82 3.67 -3.11
N GLU A 78 2.70 2.87 -4.17
CA GLU A 78 3.51 1.66 -4.36
C GLU A 78 5.00 2.01 -4.48
N ILE A 79 5.35 3.00 -5.32
CA ILE A 79 6.74 3.51 -5.44
C ILE A 79 7.27 3.97 -4.08
N ALA A 80 6.48 4.74 -3.33
CA ALA A 80 6.89 5.25 -2.02
C ALA A 80 7.18 4.09 -1.04
N ARG A 81 6.33 3.06 -0.99
CA ARG A 81 6.53 1.89 -0.12
C ARG A 81 7.84 1.15 -0.44
N VAL A 82 8.11 0.90 -1.72
CA VAL A 82 9.33 0.22 -2.16
C VAL A 82 10.57 1.04 -1.77
N GLN A 83 10.53 2.36 -1.99
CA GLN A 83 11.62 3.25 -1.60
C GLN A 83 11.83 3.28 -0.08
N THR A 84 10.75 3.29 0.71
CA THR A 84 10.86 3.22 2.17
C THR A 84 11.55 1.93 2.63
N ILE A 85 11.15 0.77 2.11
CA ILE A 85 11.77 -0.51 2.49
C ILE A 85 13.25 -0.55 2.11
N ARG A 86 13.61 -0.09 0.91
CA ARG A 86 15.02 0.03 0.50
C ARG A 86 15.80 0.92 1.47
N ARG A 87 15.24 2.06 1.86
CA ARG A 87 15.87 2.97 2.82
C ARG A 87 16.00 2.36 4.21
N GLU A 88 15.00 1.61 4.67
CA GLU A 88 15.05 0.87 5.94
C GLU A 88 16.21 -0.14 5.95
N ARG A 89 16.42 -0.88 4.85
CA ARG A 89 17.54 -1.84 4.70
C ARG A 89 18.90 -1.15 4.71
N GLU A 90 19.04 -0.04 4.00
CA GLU A 90 20.28 0.76 4.02
C GLU A 90 20.60 1.26 5.44
N LEU A 91 19.59 1.75 6.17
CA LEU A 91 19.75 2.25 7.53
C LEU A 91 20.08 1.15 8.54
N SER A 92 19.58 -0.09 8.36
CA SER A 92 19.98 -1.21 9.22
C SER A 92 21.44 -1.59 8.97
N GLN A 93 21.86 -1.70 7.70
CA GLN A 93 23.26 -2.00 7.36
C GLN A 93 24.24 -0.95 7.89
N GLN A 94 23.86 0.33 7.91
CA GLN A 94 24.68 1.41 8.48
C GLN A 94 24.80 1.36 10.01
N LYS A 95 23.85 0.74 10.72
CA LYS A 95 23.91 0.60 12.19
C LYS A 95 24.77 -0.57 12.64
N ASP A 96 24.90 -1.58 11.79
CA ASP A 96 25.65 -2.80 12.07
C ASP A 96 27.14 -2.68 11.71
N ALA A 97 27.55 -1.58 11.07
CA ALA A 97 28.92 -1.24 10.69
C ALA A 97 29.54 -0.21 11.65
#